data_AF-A0A1I1YDS3-F1
#
_entry.id   AF-A0A1I1YDS3-F1
#
_cell.length_a   1.000
_cell.length_b   1.000
_cell.length_c   1.000
_cell.angle_alpha   90.00
_cell.angle_beta   90.00
_cell.angle_gamma   90.00
#
_symmetry.space_group_name_H-M   'P 1'
#
loop_
_entity.id
_entity.type
_entity.pdbx_description
1 polymer ?
#
loop_
_entity_poly.entity_id
_entity_poly.type
_entity_poly.pdbx_seq_one_letter_code
_entity_poly.pdbx_strand_id
1 'polypeptide(L)'
;MTYCVAIKLNAGLVFLSDSRTNAGLDQISSFRKMMIYERPGDRFMVLLSAGNLSISQSVREILQSEQLVDRDRDGSDPITIWNAKSMFDAARVLGSAVRHVYERDGAALKRSGVDFNVSLVFGGQIRGEGMRLFQVYSAGNFIEATTETPYFQVGESKYGKPVLDRVLTPDTPLDEAAKCALVSMDSTLKSNLSVGLPLDLVVYEAGRLSTDKIVCIDEQNPYFRMLHSTWGERLRQVFDSIEDPAWNGGATDVPIKVEPSRSRPLKKINTPDEKLI
;
A
#
# COMPACT_ATOMS: atom_id res chain seq x y z
N MET A 1 -5.15 -11.62 -1.99
CA MET A 1 -3.90 -12.18 -2.53
C MET A 1 -3.03 -11.09 -3.16
N THR A 2 -2.69 -10.05 -2.41
CA THR A 2 -1.85 -8.93 -2.88
C THR A 2 -1.54 -8.04 -1.69
N TYR A 3 -0.34 -7.47 -1.59
CA TYR A 3 -0.06 -6.29 -0.78
C TYR A 3 0.88 -5.36 -1.54
N CYS A 4 0.47 -4.11 -1.69
CA CYS A 4 1.30 -3.01 -2.20
C CYS A 4 1.25 -1.83 -1.24
N VAL A 5 2.33 -1.07 -1.17
CA VAL A 5 2.43 0.18 -0.41
C VAL A 5 3.22 1.22 -1.20
N ALA A 6 2.77 2.47 -1.13
CA ALA A 6 3.54 3.62 -1.60
C ALA A 6 3.57 4.69 -0.51
N ILE A 7 4.72 5.33 -0.35
CA ILE A 7 5.01 6.31 0.69
C ILE A 7 5.51 7.58 0.00
N LYS A 8 4.99 8.74 0.41
CA LYS A 8 5.36 10.08 -0.03
C LYS A 8 5.91 10.88 1.15
N LEU A 9 7.15 11.31 1.01
CA LEU A 9 7.91 12.05 2.02
C LEU A 9 8.44 13.34 1.41
N ASN A 10 8.97 14.23 2.24
CA ASN A 10 9.66 15.43 1.76
C ASN A 10 10.86 15.07 0.88
N ALA A 11 11.58 14.00 1.23
CA ALA A 11 12.77 13.54 0.51
C ALA A 11 12.48 12.82 -0.82
N GLY A 12 11.29 12.26 -1.02
CA GLY A 12 11.04 11.40 -2.17
C GLY A 12 9.79 10.51 -2.07
N LEU A 13 9.78 9.47 -2.91
CA LEU A 13 8.74 8.44 -2.95
C LEU A 13 9.37 7.04 -2.76
N VAL A 14 8.67 6.15 -2.07
CA VAL A 14 9.03 4.73 -1.94
C VAL A 14 7.84 3.88 -2.36
N PHE A 15 8.06 2.89 -3.22
CA PHE A 15 7.05 1.96 -3.70
C PHE A 15 7.49 0.53 -3.44
N LEU A 16 6.60 -0.30 -2.90
CA LEU A 16 6.86 -1.71 -2.66
C LEU A 16 5.61 -2.53 -3.04
N SER A 17 5.81 -3.63 -3.77
CA SER A 17 4.73 -4.56 -4.10
C SER A 17 5.19 -6.01 -4.02
N ASP A 18 4.31 -6.89 -3.53
CA ASP A 18 4.50 -8.33 -3.63
C ASP A 18 4.12 -8.86 -5.03
N SER A 19 4.40 -10.12 -5.34
CA SER A 19 4.11 -10.71 -6.67
C SER A 19 3.11 -11.87 -6.65
N ARG A 20 2.84 -12.48 -5.49
CA ARG A 20 1.87 -13.59 -5.38
C ARG A 20 0.47 -13.14 -5.77
N THR A 21 -0.15 -13.83 -6.71
CA THR A 21 -1.45 -13.44 -7.27
C THR A 21 -2.33 -14.66 -7.47
N ASN A 22 -3.64 -14.48 -7.26
CA ASN A 22 -4.64 -15.47 -7.63
C ASN A 22 -5.04 -15.29 -9.10
N ALA A 23 -4.78 -16.29 -9.94
CA ALA A 23 -5.19 -16.31 -11.35
C ALA A 23 -6.44 -17.18 -11.60
N GLY A 24 -6.98 -17.86 -10.59
CA GLY A 24 -8.12 -18.76 -10.72
C GLY A 24 -8.18 -19.78 -9.59
N LEU A 25 -9.19 -20.66 -9.60
CA LEU A 25 -9.29 -21.75 -8.64
C LEU A 25 -8.01 -22.60 -8.70
N ASP A 26 -7.32 -22.71 -7.56
CA ASP A 26 -6.04 -23.41 -7.39
C ASP A 26 -4.87 -22.92 -8.26
N GLN A 27 -4.97 -21.72 -8.82
CA GLN A 27 -3.92 -21.11 -9.66
C GLN A 27 -3.28 -19.92 -8.95
N ILE A 28 -2.32 -20.22 -8.07
CA ILE A 28 -1.48 -19.20 -7.43
C ILE A 28 -0.17 -19.10 -8.23
N SER A 29 0.17 -17.89 -8.68
CA SER A 29 1.36 -17.64 -9.50
C SER A 29 1.94 -16.26 -9.21
N SER A 30 3.12 -15.98 -9.76
CA SER A 30 3.86 -14.74 -9.55
C SER A 30 3.63 -13.79 -10.73
N PHE A 31 3.04 -12.62 -10.47
CA PHE A 31 2.83 -11.55 -11.45
C PHE A 31 3.32 -10.22 -10.90
N ARG A 32 4.00 -9.43 -11.75
CA ARG A 32 4.49 -8.09 -11.38
C ARG A 32 3.32 -7.16 -11.06
N LYS A 33 3.34 -6.56 -9.88
CA LYS A 33 2.29 -5.63 -9.41
C LYS A 33 2.64 -4.15 -9.53
N MET A 34 3.82 -3.87 -10.06
CA MET A 34 4.38 -2.53 -10.24
C MET A 34 4.71 -2.28 -11.72
N MET A 35 4.46 -1.08 -12.19
CA MET A 35 4.86 -0.58 -13.52
C MET A 35 5.51 0.81 -13.35
N ILE A 36 6.56 1.08 -14.12
CA ILE A 36 7.27 2.37 -14.12
C ILE A 36 7.08 3.02 -15.50
N TYR A 37 6.67 4.28 -15.51
CA TYR A 37 6.59 5.15 -16.67
C TYR A 37 7.62 6.27 -16.50
N GLU A 38 8.68 6.24 -17.29
CA GLU A 38 9.79 7.17 -17.18
C GLU A 38 10.08 7.84 -18.52
N ARG A 39 10.25 9.16 -18.51
CA ARG A 39 10.91 9.92 -19.56
C ARG A 39 11.96 10.77 -18.86
N PRO A 40 13.25 10.38 -18.88
CA PRO A 40 14.29 11.04 -18.10
C PRO A 40 14.30 12.54 -18.29
N GLY A 41 14.35 13.24 -17.16
CA GLY A 41 14.32 14.70 -17.10
C GLY A 41 12.92 15.30 -17.27
N ASP A 42 11.90 14.58 -17.74
CA ASP A 42 10.54 15.08 -17.92
C ASP A 42 9.56 14.53 -16.88
N ARG A 43 9.48 13.20 -16.72
CA ARG A 43 8.53 12.57 -15.79
C ARG A 43 9.03 11.22 -15.27
N PHE A 44 8.63 10.92 -14.05
CA PHE A 44 8.77 9.61 -13.43
C PHE A 44 7.47 9.26 -12.71
N MET A 45 6.85 8.14 -13.05
CA MET A 45 5.59 7.70 -12.46
C MET A 45 5.59 6.20 -12.23
N VAL A 46 4.96 5.76 -11.13
CA VAL A 46 4.85 4.37 -10.73
C VAL A 46 3.38 4.03 -10.50
N LEU A 47 2.95 2.90 -11.03
CA LEU A 47 1.63 2.33 -10.83
C LEU A 47 1.74 1.00 -10.08
N LEU A 48 1.07 0.89 -8.93
CA LEU A 48 0.87 -0.33 -8.18
C LEU A 48 -0.58 -0.82 -8.36
N SER A 49 -0.78 -2.14 -8.40
CA SER A 49 -2.12 -2.71 -8.57
C SER A 49 -2.45 -3.82 -7.59
N ALA A 50 -3.70 -3.82 -7.13
CA ALA A 50 -4.34 -4.91 -6.40
C ALA A 50 -5.76 -5.15 -6.94
N GLY A 51 -6.32 -6.31 -6.58
CA GLY A 51 -7.67 -6.72 -6.99
C GLY A 51 -7.63 -7.81 -8.05
N ASN A 52 -8.58 -7.78 -8.97
CA ASN A 52 -8.70 -8.78 -10.02
C ASN A 52 -7.56 -8.62 -11.05
N LEU A 53 -6.83 -9.71 -11.31
CA LEU A 53 -5.66 -9.71 -12.20
C LEU A 53 -6.02 -9.28 -13.62
N SER A 54 -7.09 -9.83 -14.22
CA SER A 54 -7.46 -9.52 -15.61
C SER A 54 -7.88 -8.08 -15.79
N ILE A 55 -8.60 -7.51 -14.81
CA ILE A 55 -8.96 -6.09 -14.78
C ILE A 55 -7.69 -5.25 -14.68
N SER A 56 -6.82 -5.54 -13.71
CA SER A 56 -5.59 -4.74 -13.49
C SER A 56 -4.64 -4.75 -14.69
N GLN A 57 -4.50 -5.90 -15.37
CA GLN A 57 -3.72 -6.01 -16.61
C GLN A 57 -4.36 -5.22 -17.76
N SER A 58 -5.69 -5.31 -17.92
CA SER A 58 -6.40 -4.55 -18.94
C SER A 58 -6.27 -3.04 -18.73
N VAL A 59 -6.39 -2.57 -17.48
CA VAL A 59 -6.21 -1.15 -17.15
C VAL A 59 -4.81 -0.68 -17.49
N ARG A 60 -3.77 -1.47 -17.16
CA ARG A 60 -2.38 -1.13 -17.49
C ARG A 60 -2.14 -1.04 -19.00
N GLU A 61 -2.72 -1.96 -19.76
CA GLU A 61 -2.57 -1.99 -21.21
C GLU A 61 -3.26 -0.78 -21.85
N ILE A 62 -4.51 -0.52 -21.47
CA ILE A 62 -5.28 0.62 -21.95
C ILE A 62 -4.62 1.94 -21.56
N LEU A 63 -4.07 2.06 -20.34
CA LEU A 63 -3.43 3.28 -19.87
C LEU A 63 -2.31 3.78 -20.79
N GLN A 64 -1.62 2.89 -21.51
CA GLN A 64 -0.55 3.28 -22.43
C GLN A 64 -1.05 4.12 -23.61
N SER A 65 -2.30 3.93 -24.02
CA SER A 65 -2.91 4.56 -25.20
C SER A 65 -4.19 5.35 -24.90
N GLU A 66 -4.70 5.30 -23.67
CA GLU A 66 -5.92 5.99 -23.24
C GLU A 66 -5.80 7.51 -23.46
N GLN A 67 -6.83 8.06 -24.10
CA GLN A 67 -6.93 9.47 -24.46
C GLN A 67 -8.12 10.10 -23.73
N LEU A 68 -7.83 10.94 -22.74
CA LEU A 68 -8.86 11.70 -22.05
C LEU A 68 -9.09 13.03 -22.78
N VAL A 69 -10.26 13.17 -23.40
CA VAL A 69 -10.70 14.42 -24.02
C VAL A 69 -11.25 15.34 -22.92
N ASP A 70 -10.58 16.48 -22.70
CA ASP A 70 -11.01 17.47 -21.73
C ASP A 70 -12.04 18.41 -22.37
N ARG A 71 -13.33 18.14 -22.13
CA ARG A 71 -14.43 18.88 -22.77
C ARG A 71 -14.46 20.37 -22.41
N ASP A 72 -13.82 20.75 -21.30
CA ASP A 72 -13.72 22.14 -20.85
C ASP A 72 -12.57 22.90 -21.54
N ARG A 73 -11.72 22.21 -22.32
CA ARG A 73 -10.63 22.78 -23.11
C ARG A 73 -10.86 22.48 -24.58
N ASP A 74 -11.82 23.18 -25.16
CA ASP A 74 -12.19 23.04 -26.57
C ASP A 74 -10.96 23.27 -27.49
N GLY A 75 -10.73 22.35 -28.42
CA GLY A 75 -9.60 22.38 -29.35
C GLY A 75 -8.23 21.94 -28.80
N SER A 76 -8.14 21.39 -27.59
CA SER A 76 -6.88 20.83 -27.05
C SER A 76 -6.65 19.36 -27.41
N ASP A 77 -5.38 18.98 -27.61
CA ASP A 77 -5.00 17.57 -27.82
C ASP A 77 -5.46 16.70 -26.63
N PRO A 78 -5.91 15.46 -26.86
CA PRO A 78 -6.29 14.56 -25.78
C PRO A 78 -5.15 14.33 -24.79
N ILE A 79 -5.50 14.27 -23.50
CA ILE A 79 -4.55 14.04 -22.43
C ILE A 79 -4.25 12.55 -22.35
N THR A 80 -2.97 12.21 -22.33
CA THR A 80 -2.42 10.86 -22.15
C THR A 80 -1.45 10.87 -20.96
N ILE A 81 -1.06 9.70 -20.47
CA ILE A 81 -0.02 9.59 -19.45
C ILE A 81 1.32 10.20 -19.90
N TRP A 82 1.56 10.34 -21.21
CA TRP A 82 2.81 10.82 -21.80
C TRP A 82 2.85 12.33 -22.13
N ASN A 83 1.70 13.01 -22.15
CA ASN A 83 1.61 14.46 -22.39
C ASN A 83 0.93 15.21 -21.23
N ALA A 84 0.41 14.50 -20.21
CA ALA A 84 -0.14 15.11 -19.02
C ALA A 84 0.83 16.15 -18.44
N LYS A 85 0.28 17.33 -18.09
CA LYS A 85 1.02 18.47 -17.54
C LYS A 85 1.07 18.46 -16.01
N SER A 86 0.26 17.61 -15.38
CA SER A 86 0.23 17.40 -13.94
C SER A 86 -0.03 15.93 -13.61
N MET A 87 0.41 15.49 -12.43
CA MET A 87 0.12 14.15 -11.93
C MET A 87 -1.39 13.95 -11.68
N PHE A 88 -2.14 15.02 -11.41
CA PHE A 88 -3.60 14.97 -11.35
C PHE A 88 -4.21 14.62 -12.71
N ASP A 89 -3.75 15.25 -13.78
CA ASP A 89 -4.21 14.91 -15.13
C ASP A 89 -3.84 13.46 -15.49
N ALA A 90 -2.63 13.01 -15.14
CA ALA A 90 -2.25 11.61 -15.31
C ALA A 90 -3.15 10.66 -14.49
N ALA A 91 -3.54 11.02 -13.27
CA ALA A 91 -4.49 10.26 -12.46
C ALA A 91 -5.91 10.26 -13.07
N ARG A 92 -6.35 11.35 -13.72
CA ARG A 92 -7.61 11.39 -14.48
C ARG A 92 -7.58 10.44 -15.67
N VAL A 93 -6.48 10.39 -16.42
CA VAL A 93 -6.30 9.42 -17.53
C VAL A 93 -6.37 7.99 -16.99
N LEU A 94 -5.74 7.70 -15.85
CA LEU A 94 -5.85 6.40 -15.19
C LEU A 94 -7.30 6.08 -14.77
N GLY A 95 -8.02 7.04 -14.21
CA GLY A 95 -9.44 6.91 -13.90
C GLY A 95 -10.30 6.62 -15.13
N SER A 96 -9.97 7.25 -16.28
CA SER A 96 -10.61 6.98 -17.58
C SER A 96 -10.36 5.54 -18.03
N ALA A 97 -9.11 5.07 -17.97
CA ALA A 97 -8.75 3.69 -18.32
C ALA A 97 -9.49 2.65 -17.45
N VAL A 98 -9.67 2.92 -16.14
CA VAL A 98 -10.48 2.06 -15.25
C VAL A 98 -11.93 1.98 -15.72
N ARG A 99 -12.54 3.12 -16.07
CA ARG A 99 -13.93 3.17 -16.55
C ARG A 99 -14.09 2.51 -17.91
N HIS A 100 -13.13 2.67 -18.81
CA HIS A 100 -13.10 1.98 -20.10
C HIS A 100 -13.15 0.46 -19.90
N VAL A 101 -12.31 -0.11 -19.01
CA VAL A 101 -12.36 -1.54 -18.70
C VAL A 101 -13.70 -1.94 -18.08
N TYR A 102 -14.27 -1.10 -17.20
CA TYR A 102 -15.59 -1.33 -16.62
C TYR A 102 -16.70 -1.37 -17.67
N GLU A 103 -16.69 -0.45 -18.64
CA GLU A 103 -17.66 -0.41 -19.73
C GLU A 103 -17.58 -1.66 -20.61
N ARG A 104 -16.36 -2.15 -20.86
CA ARG A 104 -16.11 -3.37 -21.66
C ARG A 104 -16.53 -4.65 -20.93
N ASP A 105 -16.10 -4.83 -19.69
CA ASP A 105 -16.13 -6.14 -19.01
C ASP A 105 -17.12 -6.20 -17.84
N GLY A 106 -17.51 -5.05 -17.26
CA GLY A 106 -18.24 -4.99 -15.99
C GLY A 106 -19.57 -5.72 -16.02
N ALA A 107 -20.35 -5.56 -17.10
CA ALA A 107 -21.62 -6.26 -17.25
C ALA A 107 -21.47 -7.78 -17.38
N ALA A 108 -20.41 -8.25 -18.05
CA ALA A 108 -20.13 -9.68 -18.21
C ALA A 108 -19.67 -10.29 -16.88
N LEU A 109 -18.72 -9.64 -16.19
CA LEU A 109 -18.23 -10.05 -14.88
C LEU A 109 -19.37 -10.19 -13.86
N LYS A 110 -20.26 -9.19 -13.80
CA LYS A 110 -21.42 -9.21 -12.91
C LYS A 110 -22.36 -10.38 -13.20
N ARG A 111 -22.61 -10.71 -14.48
CA ARG A 111 -23.43 -11.89 -14.85
C ARG A 111 -22.79 -13.21 -14.42
N SER A 112 -21.47 -13.28 -14.39
CA SER A 112 -20.71 -14.43 -13.92
C SER A 112 -20.50 -14.47 -12.40
N GLY A 113 -21.11 -13.54 -11.65
CA GLY A 113 -20.96 -13.47 -10.18
C GLY A 113 -19.59 -12.97 -9.71
N VAL A 114 -18.85 -12.28 -10.57
CA VAL A 114 -17.54 -11.71 -10.25
C VAL A 114 -17.67 -10.19 -10.11
N ASP A 115 -17.23 -9.65 -8.98
CA ASP A 115 -17.21 -8.21 -8.76
C ASP A 115 -16.10 -7.53 -9.58
N PHE A 116 -16.41 -6.35 -10.12
CA PHE A 116 -15.40 -5.47 -10.70
C PHE A 116 -14.59 -4.82 -9.59
N ASN A 117 -13.48 -5.45 -9.22
CA ASN A 117 -12.63 -5.02 -8.12
C ASN A 117 -11.21 -4.72 -8.60
N VAL A 118 -10.82 -3.45 -8.54
CA VAL A 118 -9.45 -2.99 -8.80
C VAL A 118 -9.13 -1.83 -7.85
N SER A 119 -7.96 -1.87 -7.23
CA SER A 119 -7.45 -0.77 -6.43
C SER A 119 -6.00 -0.50 -6.81
N LEU A 120 -5.73 0.75 -7.14
CA LEU A 120 -4.44 1.15 -7.69
C LEU A 120 -3.83 2.24 -6.82
N VAL A 121 -2.51 2.27 -6.78
CA VAL A 121 -1.76 3.40 -6.22
C VAL A 121 -0.89 3.95 -7.32
N PHE A 122 -1.00 5.25 -7.57
CA PHE A 122 -0.32 5.93 -8.66
C PHE A 122 0.42 7.14 -8.13
N GLY A 123 1.74 7.19 -8.29
CA GLY A 123 2.54 8.28 -7.74
C GLY A 123 3.76 8.57 -8.58
N GLY A 124 4.31 9.75 -8.41
CA GLY A 124 5.42 10.20 -9.24
C GLY A 124 5.63 11.70 -9.19
N GLN A 125 6.36 12.19 -10.18
CA GLN A 125 6.63 13.61 -10.38
C GLN A 125 6.76 13.91 -11.88
N ILE A 126 6.14 15.03 -12.28
CA ILE A 126 6.29 15.63 -13.61
C ILE A 126 7.09 16.92 -13.45
N ARG A 127 7.95 17.24 -14.42
CA ARG A 127 8.77 18.45 -14.44
C ARG A 127 7.90 19.68 -14.20
N GLY A 128 8.29 20.51 -13.24
CA GLY A 128 7.57 21.74 -12.88
C GLY A 128 6.48 21.54 -11.81
N GLU A 129 6.26 20.30 -11.35
CA GLU A 129 5.34 19.97 -10.26
C GLU A 129 6.09 19.30 -9.10
N GLY A 130 5.52 19.38 -7.89
CA GLY A 130 5.95 18.56 -6.76
C GLY A 130 5.57 17.08 -6.95
N MET A 131 6.13 16.22 -6.11
CA MET A 131 5.74 14.81 -6.07
C MET A 131 4.29 14.68 -5.61
N ARG A 132 3.53 13.78 -6.25
CA ARG A 132 2.13 13.51 -5.89
C ARG A 132 1.89 12.01 -5.87
N LEU A 133 0.93 11.59 -5.05
CA LEU A 133 0.62 10.19 -4.80
C LEU A 133 -0.90 10.04 -4.63
N PHE A 134 -1.49 9.13 -5.39
CA PHE A 134 -2.93 8.92 -5.47
C PHE A 134 -3.32 7.48 -5.19
N GLN A 135 -4.48 7.28 -4.59
CA GLN A 135 -5.17 5.99 -4.55
C GLN A 135 -6.38 6.07 -5.48
N VAL A 136 -6.42 5.18 -6.48
CA VAL A 136 -7.51 5.08 -7.46
C VAL A 136 -8.40 3.88 -7.12
N TYR A 137 -9.71 4.10 -7.11
CA TYR A 137 -10.73 3.11 -6.76
C TYR A 137 -11.38 2.50 -8.00
N SER A 138 -12.13 1.41 -7.84
CA SER A 138 -12.83 0.70 -8.92
C SER A 138 -13.78 1.58 -9.74
N ALA A 139 -14.27 2.70 -9.19
CA ALA A 139 -15.13 3.65 -9.91
C ALA A 139 -14.33 4.66 -10.77
N GLY A 140 -13.00 4.56 -10.79
CA GLY A 140 -12.08 5.46 -11.49
C GLY A 140 -11.92 6.84 -10.83
N ASN A 141 -12.55 7.08 -9.68
CA ASN A 141 -12.25 8.24 -8.83
C ASN A 141 -11.02 7.94 -7.95
N PHE A 142 -10.45 9.00 -7.37
CA PHE A 142 -9.22 8.89 -6.58
C PHE A 142 -9.13 9.94 -5.49
N ILE A 143 -8.27 9.66 -4.50
CA ILE A 143 -7.84 10.60 -3.46
C ILE A 143 -6.33 10.81 -3.55
N GLU A 144 -5.83 11.87 -2.93
CA GLU A 144 -4.41 12.22 -2.91
C GLU A 144 -3.83 12.16 -1.50
N ALA A 145 -2.58 11.72 -1.39
CA ALA A 145 -1.83 11.69 -0.14
C ALA A 145 -1.41 13.10 0.29
N THR A 146 -1.64 13.40 1.56
CA THR A 146 -1.24 14.66 2.19
C THR A 146 -0.12 14.43 3.19
N THR A 147 0.31 15.48 3.88
CA THR A 147 1.31 15.37 4.95
C THR A 147 0.78 14.56 6.14
N GLU A 148 -0.51 14.67 6.42
CA GLU A 148 -1.21 13.94 7.50
C GLU A 148 -1.45 12.47 7.15
N THR A 149 -1.51 12.14 5.85
CA THR A 149 -1.65 10.77 5.36
C THR A 149 -0.64 10.52 4.24
N PRO A 150 0.64 10.30 4.59
CA PRO A 150 1.75 10.31 3.62
C PRO A 150 1.91 8.98 2.86
N TYR A 151 1.03 8.00 3.05
CA TYR A 151 1.16 6.70 2.38
C TYR A 151 -0.19 6.09 2.05
N PHE A 152 -0.21 5.21 1.04
CA PHE A 152 -1.37 4.38 0.71
C PHE A 152 -0.97 2.91 0.65
N GLN A 153 -1.92 2.05 1.02
CA GLN A 153 -1.80 0.61 0.93
C GLN A 153 -2.99 0.04 0.15
N VAL A 154 -2.75 -0.98 -0.67
CA VAL A 154 -3.79 -1.73 -1.39
C VAL A 154 -3.58 -3.23 -1.24
N GLY A 155 -4.68 -4.00 -1.22
CA GLY A 155 -4.67 -5.43 -0.91
C GLY A 155 -4.75 -5.72 0.60
N GLU A 156 -4.02 -6.72 1.08
CA GLU A 156 -3.98 -7.20 2.48
C GLU A 156 -3.16 -6.27 3.39
N SER A 157 -3.65 -5.03 3.57
CA SER A 157 -2.87 -3.93 4.16
C SER A 157 -2.79 -3.91 5.69
N LYS A 158 -3.68 -4.62 6.39
CA LYS A 158 -3.87 -4.47 7.84
C LYS A 158 -2.67 -4.93 8.67
N TYR A 159 -1.97 -5.97 8.24
CA TYR A 159 -0.89 -6.60 9.00
C TYR A 159 0.36 -5.72 9.09
N GLY A 160 0.72 -5.06 7.99
CA GLY A 160 1.86 -4.15 7.91
C GLY A 160 1.59 -2.71 8.36
N LYS A 161 0.33 -2.31 8.49
CA LYS A 161 -0.04 -0.93 8.86
C LYS A 161 0.60 -0.43 10.17
N PRO A 162 0.65 -1.19 11.28
CA PRO A 162 1.10 -0.66 12.55
C PRO A 162 2.56 -0.18 12.60
N VAL A 163 3.46 -0.73 11.76
CA VAL A 163 4.85 -0.24 11.72
C VAL A 163 4.95 1.07 10.92
N LEU A 164 4.16 1.20 9.85
CA LEU A 164 4.07 2.43 9.07
C LEU A 164 3.56 3.58 9.95
N ASP A 165 2.48 3.36 10.71
CA ASP A 165 1.89 4.35 11.62
C ASP A 165 2.85 4.84 12.72
N ARG A 166 3.79 3.99 13.14
CA ARG A 166 4.70 4.28 14.27
C ARG A 166 5.99 4.96 13.84
N VAL A 167 6.44 4.73 12.62
CA VAL A 167 7.78 5.12 12.15
C VAL A 167 7.74 6.24 11.14
N LEU A 168 6.74 6.25 10.24
CA LEU A 168 6.73 7.21 9.15
C LEU A 168 6.28 8.59 9.60
N THR A 169 7.10 9.57 9.27
CA THR A 169 6.80 11.00 9.37
C THR A 169 7.20 11.67 8.05
N PRO A 170 6.70 12.87 7.73
CA PRO A 170 7.07 13.56 6.49
C PRO A 170 8.58 13.76 6.29
N ASP A 171 9.34 13.85 7.39
CA ASP A 171 10.79 14.07 7.41
C ASP A 171 11.61 12.78 7.47
N THR A 172 10.97 11.61 7.49
CA THR A 172 11.67 10.33 7.47
C THR A 172 12.55 10.22 6.20
N PRO A 173 13.85 9.88 6.32
CA PRO A 173 14.72 9.67 5.17
C PRO A 173 14.29 8.48 4.30
N LEU A 174 14.62 8.51 3.00
CA LEU A 174 14.19 7.46 2.06
C LEU A 174 14.68 6.06 2.41
N ASP A 175 15.91 5.92 2.91
CA ASP A 175 16.45 4.61 3.29
C ASP A 175 15.71 4.02 4.49
N GLU A 176 15.30 4.87 5.43
CA GLU A 176 14.50 4.47 6.58
C GLU A 176 13.07 4.11 6.17
N ALA A 177 12.47 4.86 5.25
CA ALA A 177 11.16 4.54 4.72
C ALA A 177 11.14 3.24 3.89
N ALA A 178 12.19 2.99 3.09
CA ALA A 178 12.36 1.72 2.38
C ALA A 178 12.49 0.54 3.36
N LYS A 179 13.28 0.71 4.42
CA LYS A 179 13.39 -0.27 5.51
C LYS A 179 12.04 -0.50 6.19
N CYS A 180 11.30 0.57 6.51
CA CYS A 180 9.97 0.50 7.12
C CYS A 180 8.98 -0.26 6.22
N ALA A 181 8.97 0.02 4.91
CA ALA A 181 8.15 -0.71 3.94
C ALA A 181 8.47 -2.21 3.90
N LEU A 182 9.76 -2.58 3.96
CA LEU A 182 10.18 -3.99 4.01
C LEU A 182 9.77 -4.68 5.31
N VAL A 183 9.86 -4.00 6.45
CA VAL A 183 9.35 -4.54 7.74
C VAL A 183 7.83 -4.71 7.72
N SER A 184 7.12 -3.77 7.10
CA SER A 184 5.66 -3.87 6.87
C SER A 184 5.31 -5.10 6.02
N MET A 185 6.07 -5.33 4.95
CA MET A 185 5.92 -6.51 4.09
C MET A 185 6.25 -7.80 4.83
N ASP A 186 7.32 -7.83 5.61
CA ASP A 186 7.73 -8.99 6.41
C ASP A 186 6.62 -9.44 7.38
N SER A 187 6.05 -8.48 8.12
CA SER A 187 4.93 -8.74 9.03
C SER A 187 3.72 -9.30 8.28
N THR A 188 3.47 -8.81 7.06
CA THR A 188 2.35 -9.27 6.23
C THR A 188 2.59 -10.68 5.66
N LEU A 189 3.79 -10.97 5.16
CA LEU A 189 4.18 -12.29 4.67
C LEU A 189 4.04 -13.36 5.75
N LYS A 190 4.45 -13.04 6.99
CA LYS A 190 4.37 -13.96 8.13
C LYS A 190 2.94 -14.27 8.55
N SER A 191 2.01 -13.34 8.37
CA SER A 191 0.63 -13.45 8.87
C SER A 191 -0.41 -13.78 7.79
N ASN A 192 -0.08 -13.66 6.50
CA ASN A 192 -1.05 -13.88 5.43
C ASN A 192 -0.38 -14.52 4.18
N LEU A 193 -0.69 -15.80 3.94
CA LEU A 193 -0.15 -16.59 2.83
C LEU A 193 -0.54 -16.07 1.44
N SER A 194 -1.52 -15.17 1.36
CA SER A 194 -1.96 -14.60 0.09
C SER A 194 -1.02 -13.51 -0.45
N VAL A 195 -0.05 -13.10 0.36
CA VAL A 195 1.06 -12.20 -0.01
C VAL A 195 2.33 -13.04 -0.16
N GLY A 196 3.19 -12.73 -1.13
CA GLY A 196 4.36 -13.56 -1.39
C GLY A 196 5.44 -12.93 -2.26
N LEU A 197 6.65 -13.45 -2.07
CA LEU A 197 7.85 -13.13 -2.84
C LEU A 197 7.75 -13.61 -4.30
N PRO A 198 8.55 -13.04 -5.23
CA PRO A 198 9.43 -11.88 -5.02
C PRO A 198 8.67 -10.56 -4.79
N LEU A 199 9.39 -9.55 -4.27
CA LEU A 199 8.95 -8.16 -4.13
C LEU A 199 9.62 -7.28 -5.19
N ASP A 200 8.94 -6.22 -5.59
CA ASP A 200 9.52 -5.11 -6.34
C ASP A 200 9.59 -3.88 -5.43
N LEU A 201 10.78 -3.30 -5.27
CA LEU A 201 11.04 -2.08 -4.50
C LEU A 201 11.62 -1.00 -5.43
N VAL A 202 11.04 0.19 -5.36
CA VAL A 202 11.50 1.38 -6.08
C VAL A 202 11.62 2.55 -5.12
N VAL A 203 12.75 3.23 -5.15
CA VAL A 203 13.00 4.47 -4.40
C VAL A 203 13.23 5.60 -5.38
N TYR A 204 12.54 6.72 -5.18
CA TYR A 204 12.62 7.90 -6.02
C TYR A 204 12.98 9.11 -5.18
N GLU A 205 14.00 9.86 -5.61
CA GLU A 205 14.44 11.10 -4.97
C GLU A 205 13.72 12.31 -5.58
N ALA A 206 13.25 13.21 -4.72
CA ALA A 206 12.52 14.39 -5.14
C ALA A 206 13.31 15.21 -6.18
N GLY A 207 12.66 15.56 -7.29
CA GLY A 207 13.24 16.38 -8.35
C GLY A 207 14.16 15.63 -9.33
N ARG A 208 14.45 14.35 -9.12
CA ARG A 208 15.37 13.59 -9.97
C ARG A 208 14.80 13.21 -11.35
N LEU A 209 13.47 13.11 -11.44
CA LEU A 209 12.71 12.76 -12.66
C LEU A 209 13.21 11.50 -13.40
N SER A 210 13.90 10.62 -12.68
CA SER A 210 14.36 9.29 -13.08
C SER A 210 14.86 8.54 -11.83
N THR A 211 14.97 7.21 -11.87
CA THR A 211 15.64 6.47 -10.79
C THR A 211 16.33 5.18 -11.27
N ASP A 212 17.48 4.90 -10.67
CA ASP A 212 18.21 3.63 -10.76
C ASP A 212 18.02 2.75 -9.52
N LYS A 213 17.36 3.26 -8.47
CA LYS A 213 17.10 2.54 -7.21
C LYS A 213 15.88 1.62 -7.35
N ILE A 214 16.05 0.58 -8.17
CA ILE A 214 15.03 -0.43 -8.49
C ILE A 214 15.61 -1.81 -8.15
N VAL A 215 14.89 -2.60 -7.36
CA VAL A 215 15.36 -3.95 -6.98
C VAL A 215 14.21 -4.94 -6.89
N CYS A 216 14.45 -6.16 -7.38
CA CYS A 216 13.60 -7.32 -7.18
C CYS A 216 14.17 -8.14 -6.01
N ILE A 217 13.37 -8.38 -4.98
CA ILE A 217 13.77 -9.05 -3.74
C ILE A 217 13.10 -10.42 -3.70
N ASP A 218 13.89 -11.48 -3.84
CA ASP A 218 13.43 -12.87 -3.69
C ASP A 218 13.80 -13.43 -2.30
N GLU A 219 13.55 -14.73 -2.13
CA GLU A 219 13.88 -15.49 -0.92
C GLU A 219 15.38 -15.57 -0.65
N GLN A 220 16.24 -15.30 -1.63
CA GLN A 220 17.70 -15.39 -1.54
C GLN A 220 18.36 -14.04 -1.27
N ASN A 221 17.61 -12.93 -1.33
CA ASN A 221 18.14 -11.60 -1.07
C ASN A 221 18.76 -11.48 0.34
N PRO A 222 20.08 -11.17 0.44
CA PRO A 222 20.78 -11.18 1.72
C PRO A 222 20.32 -10.07 2.67
N TYR A 223 19.96 -8.90 2.13
CA TYR A 223 19.47 -7.79 2.94
C TYR A 223 18.10 -8.12 3.55
N PHE A 224 17.18 -8.67 2.76
CA PHE A 224 15.85 -9.01 3.26
C PHE A 224 15.90 -10.13 4.32
N ARG A 225 16.76 -11.13 4.15
CA ARG A 225 16.99 -12.17 5.17
C ARG A 225 17.51 -11.58 6.48
N MET A 226 18.53 -10.72 6.39
CA MET A 226 19.11 -10.05 7.56
C MET A 226 18.09 -9.14 8.25
N LEU A 227 17.25 -8.43 7.49
CA LEU A 227 16.17 -7.61 8.03
C LEU A 227 15.15 -8.48 8.78
N HIS A 228 14.67 -9.57 8.17
CA HIS A 228 13.71 -10.50 8.78
C HIS A 228 14.23 -11.07 10.11
N SER A 229 15.46 -11.61 10.11
CA SER A 229 16.03 -12.23 11.32
C SER A 229 16.25 -11.20 12.42
N THR A 230 16.90 -10.08 12.08
CA THR A 230 17.23 -9.03 13.05
C THR A 230 15.96 -8.42 13.65
N TRP A 231 14.95 -8.14 12.82
CA TRP A 231 13.69 -7.57 13.30
C TRP A 231 12.97 -8.52 14.27
N GLY A 232 12.88 -9.80 13.92
CA GLY A 232 12.27 -10.82 14.77
C GLY A 232 12.97 -10.97 16.12
N GLU A 233 14.31 -11.04 16.12
CA GLU A 233 15.12 -11.14 17.34
C GLU A 233 14.96 -9.90 18.24
N ARG A 234 15.04 -8.70 17.67
CA ARG A 234 14.93 -7.45 18.43
C ARG A 234 13.53 -7.25 18.99
N LEU A 235 12.48 -7.59 18.24
CA LEU A 235 11.11 -7.56 18.75
C LEU A 235 10.94 -8.47 19.96
N ARG A 236 11.53 -9.67 19.93
CA ARG A 236 11.46 -10.60 21.07
C ARG A 236 12.18 -10.05 22.29
N GLN A 237 13.38 -9.47 22.10
CA GLN A 237 14.13 -8.84 23.19
C GLN A 237 13.36 -7.69 23.83
N VAL A 238 12.74 -6.82 23.02
CA VAL A 238 11.90 -5.72 23.53
C VAL A 238 10.71 -6.29 24.30
N PHE A 239 10.03 -7.31 23.77
CA PHE A 239 8.92 -7.96 24.46
C PHE A 239 9.35 -8.54 25.82
N ASP A 240 10.47 -9.24 25.88
CA ASP A 240 11.00 -9.84 27.11
C ASP A 240 11.48 -8.79 28.13
N SER A 241 11.71 -7.55 27.69
CA SER A 241 12.09 -6.43 28.58
C SER A 241 10.90 -5.71 29.22
N ILE A 242 9.67 -5.99 28.77
CA ILE A 242 8.46 -5.39 29.35
C ILE A 242 8.12 -6.14 30.65
N GLU A 243 7.88 -5.39 31.73
CA GLU A 243 7.51 -5.97 33.02
C GLU A 243 6.23 -6.82 32.94
N ASP A 244 6.23 -7.95 33.64
CA ASP A 244 5.07 -8.81 33.74
C ASP A 244 3.89 -8.07 34.42
N PRO A 245 2.65 -8.25 33.93
CA PRO A 245 1.48 -7.65 34.58
C PRO A 245 1.34 -8.09 36.04
N ALA A 246 1.40 -7.13 36.97
CA ALA A 246 1.27 -7.40 38.41
C ALA A 246 -0.19 -7.64 38.83
N TRP A 247 -0.68 -8.88 38.70
CA TRP A 247 -2.08 -9.23 38.99
C TRP A 247 -2.45 -9.18 40.48
N ASN A 248 -1.50 -9.29 41.41
CA ASN A 248 -1.78 -9.49 42.83
C ASN A 248 -1.66 -8.22 43.67
N GLY A 249 -1.56 -7.03 43.06
CA GLY A 249 -1.39 -5.78 43.79
C GLY A 249 -0.09 -5.71 44.61
N GLY A 250 0.96 -6.42 44.14
CA GLY A 250 2.30 -6.32 44.72
C GLY A 250 2.90 -4.92 44.51
N ALA A 251 4.05 -4.66 45.12
CA ALA A 251 4.80 -3.42 44.95
C ALA A 251 5.30 -3.31 43.49
N THR A 252 4.55 -2.59 42.67
CA THR A 252 4.92 -2.17 41.31
C THR A 252 4.54 -0.71 41.16
N ASP A 253 5.34 0.04 40.41
CA ASP A 253 5.04 1.43 40.06
C ASP A 253 4.01 1.51 38.90
N VAL A 254 3.68 0.38 38.24
CA VAL A 254 2.79 0.29 37.08
C VAL A 254 1.71 -0.80 37.22
N PRO A 255 0.79 -0.68 38.20
CA PRO A 255 -0.21 -1.72 38.45
C PRO A 255 -1.23 -1.86 37.31
N ILE A 256 -1.48 -3.10 36.85
CA ILE A 256 -2.53 -3.38 35.85
C ILE A 256 -3.94 -3.31 36.45
N LYS A 257 -4.08 -3.60 37.75
CA LYS A 257 -5.35 -3.47 38.49
C LYS A 257 -5.40 -2.11 39.18
N VAL A 258 -6.26 -1.24 38.69
CA VAL A 258 -6.53 0.09 39.27
C VAL A 258 -8.03 0.26 39.53
N GLU A 259 -8.38 1.12 40.48
CA GLU A 259 -9.77 1.55 40.73
C GLU A 259 -10.33 2.22 39.46
N PRO A 260 -11.34 1.63 38.79
CA PRO A 260 -11.80 2.14 37.51
C PRO A 260 -12.76 3.31 37.70
N SER A 261 -12.50 4.41 36.99
CA SER A 261 -13.30 5.64 37.07
C SER A 261 -14.64 5.58 36.30
N ARG A 262 -14.76 4.72 35.29
CA ARG A 262 -15.94 4.67 34.39
C ARG A 262 -16.48 3.27 34.14
N SER A 263 -15.61 2.29 33.93
CA SER A 263 -15.98 0.93 33.52
C SER A 263 -15.60 -0.06 34.61
N ARG A 264 -16.60 -0.57 35.34
CA ARG A 264 -16.36 -1.54 36.43
C ARG A 264 -15.78 -2.85 35.87
N PRO A 265 -14.95 -3.58 36.64
CA PRO A 265 -14.45 -4.89 36.23
C PRO A 265 -15.60 -5.88 36.09
N LEU A 266 -15.40 -6.91 35.25
CA LEU A 266 -16.38 -7.99 35.10
C LEU A 266 -16.61 -8.69 36.45
N LYS A 267 -17.88 -8.83 36.85
CA LYS A 267 -18.28 -9.60 38.02
C LYS A 267 -18.31 -11.09 37.66
N LYS A 268 -17.66 -11.92 38.47
CA LYS A 268 -17.83 -13.38 38.39
C LYS A 268 -19.20 -13.75 38.95
N ILE A 269 -19.97 -14.53 38.21
CA ILE A 269 -21.21 -15.15 38.69
C ILE A 269 -20.81 -16.51 39.26
N ASN A 270 -20.93 -16.67 40.58
CA ASN A 270 -20.53 -17.88 41.30
C ASN A 270 -21.73 -18.70 41.76
N THR A 271 -22.94 -18.13 41.73
CA THR A 271 -24.18 -18.83 42.09
C THR A 271 -25.26 -18.58 41.03
N PRO A 272 -26.24 -19.49 40.87
CA PRO A 272 -27.37 -19.30 39.96
C PRO A 272 -28.22 -18.06 40.27
N ASP A 273 -28.18 -17.60 41.52
CA ASP A 273 -28.95 -16.45 41.99
C ASP A 273 -28.24 -15.11 41.73
N GLU A 274 -26.93 -15.12 41.41
CA GLU A 274 -26.19 -13.92 41.05
C GLU A 274 -26.53 -13.46 39.63
N LYS A 275 -27.18 -12.29 39.52
CA LYS A 275 -27.42 -11.63 38.22
C LYS A 275 -26.36 -10.55 37.95
N LEU A 276 -26.07 -10.34 36.67
CA LEU A 276 -25.16 -9.31 36.16
C LEU A 276 -25.73 -7.89 36.28
N ILE A 277 -27.04 -7.78 36.47
CA ILE A 277 -27.84 -6.56 36.65
C ILE A 277 -28.69 -6.75 37.90
#